data_AF-A0AAW2XML1-F1
#
_entry.id   AF-A0AAW2XML1-F1
#
_cell.length_a   1.000
_cell.length_b   1.000
_cell.length_c   1.000
_cell.angle_alpha   90.00
_cell.angle_beta   90.00
_cell.angle_gamma   90.00
#
_symmetry.space_group_name_H-M   'P 1'
#
loop_
_entity.id
_entity.type
_entity.pdbx_description
1 polymer ?
#
loop_
_entity_poly.entity_id
_entity_poly.type
_entity_poly.pdbx_seq_one_letter_code
_entity_poly.pdbx_strand_id
1 'polypeptide(L)'
;MLNPEVLLGDAWRTYYEYFQAVDGQRFSTSLITKKPVGIRFFPECIIWMHVIGSKLHGRDLLIGFDLYHKAQKLQILPTGLKYKRYFKPFSTIPRIFAIADAQAPYTNIANQLKQCCADSHANFKHPRPLWKNPEFFISYLSSSMKMPIQSKLLSEVNS
;
A
#
# COMPACT_ATOMS: atom_id res chain seq x y z
N MET A 1 -21.24 -3.00 -1.58
CA MET A 1 -21.99 -4.14 -0.99
C MET A 1 -21.54 -4.32 0.44
N LEU A 2 -22.46 -4.62 1.35
CA LEU A 2 -22.17 -4.86 2.75
C LEU A 2 -22.79 -6.19 3.16
N ASN A 3 -22.10 -6.95 4.01
CA ASN A 3 -22.65 -8.14 4.64
C ASN A 3 -23.89 -7.74 5.47
N PRO A 4 -25.07 -8.32 5.22
CA PRO A 4 -26.30 -7.99 5.95
C PRO A 4 -26.20 -8.15 7.47
N GLU A 5 -25.29 -9.00 7.95
CA GLU A 5 -25.05 -9.25 9.37
C GLU A 5 -24.39 -8.07 10.11
N VAL A 6 -23.80 -7.11 9.38
CA VAL A 6 -23.10 -5.95 9.97
C VAL A 6 -24.08 -4.90 10.53
N LEU A 7 -25.27 -4.80 9.93
CA LEU A 7 -26.31 -3.87 10.38
C LEU A 7 -27.49 -4.64 10.94
N LEU A 8 -28.23 -3.99 11.84
CA LEU A 8 -29.48 -4.54 12.37
C LEU A 8 -30.48 -4.81 11.23
N GLY A 9 -31.28 -5.87 11.37
CA GLY A 9 -32.25 -6.29 10.35
C GLY A 9 -33.23 -5.20 9.93
N ASP A 10 -33.58 -4.30 10.85
CA ASP A 10 -34.49 -3.18 10.61
C ASP A 10 -33.88 -2.06 9.75
N ALA A 11 -32.56 -2.01 9.59
CA ALA A 11 -31.87 -1.06 8.71
C ALA A 11 -32.07 -1.40 7.22
N TRP A 12 -32.49 -2.63 6.92
CA TRP A 12 -32.64 -3.14 5.56
C TRP A 12 -34.09 -3.10 5.07
N ARG A 13 -34.27 -2.95 3.76
CA ARG A 13 -35.53 -3.20 3.05
C ARG A 13 -35.28 -4.11 1.85
N THR A 14 -36.31 -4.84 1.45
CA THR A 14 -36.28 -5.66 0.24
C THR A 14 -36.07 -4.79 -0.99
N TYR A 15 -35.13 -5.18 -1.83
CA TYR A 15 -34.80 -4.49 -3.07
C TYR A 15 -34.16 -5.46 -4.05
N TYR A 16 -34.69 -5.57 -5.25
CA TYR A 16 -34.18 -6.49 -6.26
C TYR A 16 -33.49 -5.72 -7.37
N GLU A 17 -32.20 -5.97 -7.55
CA GLU A 17 -31.42 -5.43 -8.65
C GLU A 17 -30.48 -6.51 -9.19
N TYR A 18 -30.34 -6.52 -10.52
CA TYR A 18 -29.53 -7.46 -11.25
C TYR A 18 -28.34 -6.74 -11.86
N PHE A 19 -27.16 -7.30 -11.68
CA PHE A 19 -25.91 -6.80 -12.22
C PHE A 19 -25.33 -7.86 -13.13
N GLN A 20 -24.85 -7.47 -14.29
CA GLN A 20 -24.12 -8.36 -15.17
C GLN A 20 -22.62 -8.14 -14.95
N ALA A 21 -21.92 -9.19 -14.56
CA ALA A 21 -20.47 -9.19 -14.50
C ALA A 21 -19.88 -9.27 -15.92
N VAL A 22 -18.59 -8.95 -16.03
CA VAL A 22 -17.87 -8.92 -17.33
C VAL A 22 -17.79 -10.30 -17.98
N ASP A 23 -17.85 -11.37 -17.18
CA ASP A 23 -17.92 -12.77 -17.63
C ASP A 23 -19.34 -13.19 -18.07
N GLY A 24 -20.31 -12.27 -18.05
CA GLY A 24 -21.70 -12.52 -18.38
C GLY A 24 -22.53 -13.13 -17.25
N GLN A 25 -21.93 -13.46 -16.10
CA GLN A 25 -22.68 -13.95 -14.95
C GLN A 25 -23.58 -12.86 -14.37
N ARG A 26 -24.80 -13.25 -14.01
CA ARG A 26 -25.74 -12.35 -13.33
C ARG A 26 -25.59 -12.47 -11.83
N PHE A 27 -25.26 -11.36 -11.20
CA PHE A 27 -25.34 -11.19 -9.76
C PHE A 27 -26.67 -10.52 -9.41
N SER A 28 -27.29 -10.92 -8.31
CA SER A 28 -28.49 -10.25 -7.80
C SER A 28 -28.32 -9.88 -6.33
N THR A 29 -28.94 -8.78 -5.94
CA THR A 29 -29.10 -8.38 -4.54
C THR A 29 -30.59 -8.36 -4.21
N SER A 30 -30.93 -8.70 -2.97
CA SER A 30 -32.31 -8.68 -2.44
C SER A 30 -32.50 -7.65 -1.33
N LEU A 31 -31.44 -6.92 -0.94
CA LEU A 31 -31.44 -6.01 0.21
C LEU A 31 -30.79 -4.68 -0.13
N ILE A 32 -31.37 -3.59 0.36
CA ILE A 32 -30.76 -2.26 0.37
C ILE A 32 -31.05 -1.56 1.69
N THR A 33 -30.17 -0.65 2.10
CA THR A 33 -30.40 0.14 3.32
C THR A 33 -31.59 1.09 3.16
N LYS A 34 -32.43 1.20 4.20
CA LYS A 34 -33.57 2.16 4.24
C LYS A 34 -33.11 3.61 4.23
N LYS A 35 -32.00 3.89 4.94
CA LYS A 35 -31.37 5.20 5.02
C LYS A 35 -29.94 5.12 4.45
N PRO A 36 -29.36 6.23 3.97
CA PRO A 36 -27.96 6.28 3.63
C PRO A 36 -27.08 5.90 4.84
N VAL A 37 -26.07 5.08 4.60
CA VAL A 37 -25.05 4.69 5.58
C VAL A 37 -23.78 5.46 5.31
N GLY A 38 -23.17 5.99 6.36
CA GLY A 38 -21.91 6.72 6.30
C GLY A 38 -20.73 5.76 6.36
N ILE A 39 -20.05 5.55 5.24
CA ILE A 39 -18.79 4.80 5.19
C ILE A 39 -17.65 5.77 5.49
N ARG A 40 -17.02 5.62 6.66
CA ARG A 40 -15.90 6.45 7.09
C ARG A 40 -14.57 5.81 6.68
N PHE A 41 -13.91 6.38 5.68
CA PHE A 41 -12.56 5.97 5.26
C PHE A 41 -11.46 6.63 6.09
N PHE A 42 -11.69 7.89 6.47
CA PHE A 42 -10.82 8.70 7.31
C PHE A 42 -11.68 9.58 8.22
N PRO A 43 -11.15 10.16 9.32
CA PRO A 43 -11.94 11.01 10.22
C PRO A 43 -12.73 12.12 9.50
N GLU A 44 -12.15 12.72 8.46
CA GLU A 44 -12.78 13.77 7.63
C GLU A 44 -13.25 13.27 6.25
N CYS A 45 -13.34 11.96 6.03
CA CYS A 45 -13.78 11.37 4.78
C CYS A 45 -14.88 10.35 5.06
N ILE A 46 -16.12 10.85 5.10
CA ILE A 46 -17.33 10.05 5.25
C ILE A 46 -18.13 10.18 3.97
N ILE A 47 -18.51 9.05 3.39
CA ILE A 47 -19.36 9.02 2.21
C ILE A 47 -20.70 8.42 2.61
N TRP A 48 -21.77 9.18 2.43
CA TRP A 48 -23.13 8.76 2.69
C TRP A 48 -23.75 8.20 1.42
N MET A 49 -24.23 6.95 1.47
CA MET A 49 -24.91 6.32 0.33
C MET A 49 -25.87 5.23 0.78
N HIS A 50 -26.80 4.85 -0.10
CA HIS A 50 -27.51 3.59 0.07
C HIS A 50 -26.57 2.43 -0.29
N VAL A 51 -26.55 1.41 0.55
CA VAL A 51 -25.68 0.24 0.35
C VAL A 51 -26.56 -0.98 0.12
N ILE A 52 -26.20 -1.78 -0.88
CA ILE A 52 -26.84 -3.07 -1.15
C ILE A 52 -26.26 -4.16 -0.25
N GLY A 53 -27.14 -5.03 0.24
CA GLY A 53 -26.80 -6.15 1.12
C GLY A 53 -26.55 -7.42 0.30
N SER A 54 -25.43 -8.08 0.54
CA SER A 54 -25.18 -9.42 -0.01
C SER A 54 -24.17 -10.18 0.84
N LYS A 55 -24.30 -11.50 0.90
CA LYS A 55 -23.36 -12.36 1.61
C LYS A 55 -22.07 -12.45 0.78
N LEU A 56 -21.02 -11.79 1.26
CA LEU A 56 -19.72 -11.79 0.60
C LEU A 56 -18.86 -12.91 1.20
N HIS A 57 -18.14 -13.66 0.36
CA HIS A 57 -17.29 -14.77 0.81
C HIS A 57 -16.11 -14.25 1.65
N GLY A 58 -16.24 -14.32 2.99
CA GLY A 58 -15.18 -13.96 3.93
C GLY A 58 -14.86 -12.47 4.01
N ARG A 59 -15.79 -11.59 3.61
CA ARG A 59 -15.63 -10.13 3.69
C ARG A 59 -16.91 -9.48 4.19
N ASP A 60 -16.78 -8.36 4.89
CA ASP A 60 -17.95 -7.61 5.36
C ASP A 60 -18.31 -6.43 4.47
N LEU A 61 -17.34 -5.88 3.75
CA LEU A 61 -17.51 -4.69 2.92
C LEU A 61 -16.78 -4.87 1.60
N LEU A 62 -17.52 -4.63 0.50
CA LEU A 62 -16.98 -4.54 -0.84
C LEU A 62 -17.33 -3.18 -1.44
N ILE A 63 -16.31 -2.42 -1.78
CA ILE A 63 -16.42 -1.06 -2.34
C ILE A 63 -16.03 -1.11 -3.80
N GLY A 64 -16.95 -0.67 -4.66
CA GLY A 64 -16.69 -0.53 -6.09
C GLY A 64 -15.84 0.70 -6.42
N PHE A 65 -15.29 0.72 -7.64
CA PHE A 65 -14.49 1.84 -8.14
C PHE A 65 -15.29 3.12 -8.35
N ASP A 66 -16.60 3.00 -8.55
CA ASP A 66 -17.56 4.09 -8.66
C ASP A 66 -17.55 5.01 -7.43
N LEU A 67 -17.31 4.43 -6.25
CA LEU A 67 -17.28 5.19 -5.01
C LEU A 67 -16.08 6.14 -4.89
N TYR A 68 -14.95 5.74 -5.45
CA TYR A 68 -13.73 6.56 -5.43
C TYR A 68 -13.90 7.83 -6.24
N HIS A 69 -14.64 7.76 -7.35
CA HIS A 69 -14.95 8.94 -8.16
C HIS A 69 -15.83 9.94 -7.41
N LYS A 70 -16.73 9.46 -6.54
CA LYS A 70 -17.54 10.33 -5.66
C LYS A 70 -16.71 10.93 -4.52
N ALA A 71 -15.65 10.25 -4.10
CA ALA A 71 -14.75 10.67 -3.05
C ALA A 71 -13.62 11.56 -3.59
N GLN A 72 -13.90 12.83 -3.91
CA GLN A 72 -12.96 13.79 -4.57
C GLN A 72 -11.56 13.94 -3.93
N LYS A 73 -11.34 13.41 -2.72
CA LYS A 73 -10.10 13.53 -1.96
C LYS A 73 -9.46 12.18 -1.62
N LEU A 74 -10.06 11.06 -2.04
CA LEU A 74 -9.56 9.71 -1.81
C LEU A 74 -8.68 9.29 -3.01
N GLN A 75 -7.45 8.86 -2.74
CA GLN A 75 -6.52 8.36 -3.75
C GLN A 75 -6.13 6.91 -3.41
N ILE A 76 -6.14 6.05 -4.42
CA ILE A 76 -5.61 4.69 -4.30
C ILE A 76 -4.17 4.72 -4.79
N LEU A 77 -3.22 4.39 -3.92
CA LEU A 77 -1.81 4.26 -4.26
C LEU A 77 -1.36 2.80 -4.10
N PRO A 78 -0.21 2.40 -4.68
CA PRO A 78 0.36 1.07 -4.46
C PRO A 78 0.61 0.74 -2.97
N THR A 79 0.73 1.78 -2.14
CA THR A 79 0.93 1.68 -0.68
C THR A 79 -0.37 1.69 0.12
N GLY A 80 -1.53 1.73 -0.54
CA GLY A 80 -2.86 1.74 0.08
C GLY A 80 -3.67 3.01 -0.18
N LEU A 81 -4.76 3.18 0.58
CA LEU A 81 -5.64 4.35 0.49
C LEU A 81 -4.98 5.57 1.14
N LYS A 82 -4.99 6.71 0.46
CA LYS A 82 -4.58 8.01 1.01
C LYS A 82 -5.67 9.06 0.82
N TYR A 83 -5.73 10.03 1.72
CA TYR A 83 -6.67 11.14 1.63
C TYR A 83 -5.92 12.47 1.58
N LYS A 84 -6.29 13.35 0.64
CA LYS A 84 -5.54 14.57 0.26
C LYS A 84 -5.07 15.43 1.45
N ARG A 85 -5.85 15.52 2.53
CA ARG A 85 -5.50 16.29 3.73
C ARG A 85 -4.51 15.60 4.69
N TYR A 86 -4.40 14.27 4.62
CA TYR A 86 -3.38 13.49 5.35
C TYR A 86 -2.11 13.28 4.53
N PHE A 87 -2.00 13.91 3.35
CA PHE A 87 -0.69 14.06 2.72
C PHE A 87 0.12 14.93 3.66
N LYS A 88 1.31 14.44 4.04
CA LYS A 88 2.32 15.36 4.56
C LYS A 88 2.42 16.49 3.53
N PRO A 89 2.31 17.77 3.94
CA PRO A 89 2.56 18.87 3.03
C PRO A 89 3.90 18.61 2.34
N PHE A 90 4.04 19.08 1.10
CA PHE A 90 5.33 19.04 0.44
C PHE A 90 6.30 19.87 1.29
N SER A 91 6.96 19.21 2.23
CA SER A 91 8.14 19.74 2.88
C SER A 91 9.24 19.53 1.87
N THR A 92 9.93 20.59 1.50
CA THR A 92 11.27 20.47 0.93
C THR A 92 12.01 19.54 1.86
N ILE A 93 12.20 18.28 1.45
CA ILE A 93 13.02 17.35 2.21
C ILE A 93 14.39 18.02 2.18
N PRO A 94 14.92 18.54 3.32
CA PRO A 94 16.26 19.11 3.31
C PRO A 94 17.14 17.99 2.75
N ARG A 95 17.84 18.28 1.66
CA ARG A 95 18.65 17.31 0.91
C ARG A 95 19.36 16.41 1.92
N ILE A 96 18.86 15.19 2.11
CA ILE A 96 19.38 14.25 3.12
C ILE A 96 20.86 13.91 2.78
N PHE A 97 21.29 14.26 1.56
CA PHE A 97 22.63 14.07 1.04
C PHE A 97 23.29 15.35 0.52
N ALA A 98 23.08 16.51 1.16
CA ALA A 98 23.99 17.64 0.94
C ALA A 98 25.32 17.40 1.68
N ILE A 99 26.04 16.33 1.33
CA ILE A 99 27.42 16.09 1.79
C ILE A 99 28.34 17.25 1.34
N ALA A 100 27.92 18.00 0.31
CA ALA A 100 28.58 19.22 -0.13
C ALA A 100 28.62 20.32 0.95
N ASP A 101 27.66 20.34 1.90
CA ASP A 101 27.51 21.37 2.93
C ASP A 101 27.87 20.86 4.34
N ALA A 102 28.73 19.84 4.44
CA ALA A 102 29.16 19.31 5.73
C ALA A 102 29.91 20.39 6.54
N GLN A 103 29.33 20.81 7.68
CA GLN A 103 30.00 21.70 8.64
C GLN A 103 31.33 21.08 9.12
N ALA A 104 32.30 21.92 9.50
CA ALA A 104 33.66 21.54 9.92
C ALA A 104 33.80 20.22 10.72
N PRO A 105 32.97 19.90 11.74
CA PRO A 105 33.11 18.65 12.49
C PRO A 105 32.82 17.36 11.70
N TYR A 106 32.12 17.44 10.56
CA TYR A 106 31.71 16.29 9.75
C TYR A 106 32.51 16.14 8.45
N THR A 107 33.47 17.03 8.19
CA THR A 107 34.31 17.01 6.97
C THR A 107 35.09 15.72 6.80
N ASN A 108 35.61 15.16 7.89
CA ASN A 108 36.37 13.91 7.88
C ASN A 108 35.48 12.73 7.47
N ILE A 109 34.28 12.63 8.06
CA ILE A 109 33.29 11.59 7.73
C ILE A 109 32.81 11.75 6.29
N ALA A 110 32.56 12.98 5.84
CA ALA A 110 32.17 13.27 4.46
C ALA A 110 33.25 12.82 3.45
N ASN A 111 34.53 13.06 3.75
CA ASN A 111 35.63 12.63 2.90
C ASN A 111 35.77 11.09 2.86
N GLN A 112 35.62 10.41 4.01
CA GLN A 112 35.62 8.95 4.07
C GLN A 112 34.47 8.35 3.25
N LEU A 113 33.26 8.91 3.36
CA LEU A 113 32.10 8.45 2.59
C LEU A 113 32.25 8.70 1.09
N LYS A 114 32.81 9.85 0.69
CA LYS A 114 33.11 10.16 -0.72
C LYS A 114 34.10 9.17 -1.33
N GLN A 115 35.10 8.73 -0.57
CA GLN A 115 36.07 7.71 -1.04
C GLN A 115 35.42 6.34 -1.29
N CYS A 116 34.30 6.07 -0.62
CA CYS A 116 33.52 4.86 -0.81
C CYS A 116 32.42 5.01 -1.87
N CYS A 117 32.17 6.20 -2.41
CA CYS A 117 31.18 6.38 -3.48
C CYS A 117 31.59 5.60 -4.74
N ALA A 118 30.66 4.80 -5.27
CA ALA A 118 30.87 4.05 -6.49
C ALA A 118 29.55 3.94 -7.26
N ASP A 119 29.63 3.97 -8.58
CA ASP A 119 28.45 3.87 -9.46
C ASP A 119 27.88 2.45 -9.55
N SER A 120 28.56 1.46 -8.96
CA SER A 120 28.12 0.06 -8.93
C SER A 120 28.68 -0.70 -7.72
N HIS A 121 28.02 -1.80 -7.32
CA HIS A 121 28.49 -2.67 -6.24
C HIS A 121 29.86 -3.30 -6.52
N ALA A 122 30.20 -3.53 -7.79
CA ALA A 122 31.50 -4.07 -8.19
C ALA A 122 32.65 -3.08 -7.93
N ASN A 123 32.35 -1.79 -7.99
CA ASN A 123 33.33 -0.71 -7.84
C ASN A 123 33.38 -0.15 -6.41
N PHE A 124 32.50 -0.62 -5.51
CA PHE A 124 32.43 -0.13 -4.13
C PHE A 124 33.59 -0.66 -3.28
N LYS A 125 34.38 0.26 -2.73
CA LYS A 125 35.56 -0.04 -1.91
C LYS A 125 35.27 0.23 -0.44
N HIS A 126 34.89 -0.81 0.29
CA HIS A 126 34.78 -0.79 1.75
C HIS A 126 35.17 -2.17 2.31
N PRO A 127 35.91 -2.26 3.42
CA PRO A 127 36.37 -3.54 3.97
C PRO A 127 35.21 -4.42 4.49
N ARG A 128 34.08 -3.81 4.85
CA ARG A 128 32.89 -4.50 5.36
C ARG A 128 31.62 -3.94 4.70
N PRO A 129 31.35 -4.24 3.43
CA PRO A 129 30.15 -3.76 2.77
C PRO A 129 28.92 -4.49 3.36
N LEU A 130 27.84 -3.76 3.58
CA LEU A 130 26.66 -4.24 4.29
C LEU A 130 26.03 -5.48 3.62
N TRP A 131 26.02 -5.53 2.28
CA TRP A 131 25.50 -6.66 1.50
C TRP A 131 26.33 -7.95 1.60
N LYS A 132 27.55 -7.89 2.15
CA LYS A 132 28.36 -9.08 2.48
C LYS A 132 28.21 -9.51 3.94
N ASN A 133 27.44 -8.79 4.75
CA ASN A 133 27.16 -9.17 6.14
C ASN A 133 25.88 -10.02 6.20
N PRO A 134 25.96 -11.35 6.29
CA PRO A 134 24.78 -12.23 6.34
C PRO A 134 23.90 -11.93 7.56
N GLU A 135 24.48 -11.56 8.71
CA GLU A 135 23.74 -11.23 9.94
C GLU A 135 22.83 -10.01 9.78
N PHE A 136 23.21 -9.05 8.93
CA PHE A 136 22.38 -7.87 8.67
C PHE A 136 21.04 -8.23 7.99
N PHE A 137 21.01 -9.32 7.21
CA PHE A 137 19.81 -9.76 6.50
C PHE A 137 18.96 -10.75 7.29
N ILE A 138 19.37 -11.17 8.50
CA ILE A 138 18.69 -12.23 9.26
C ILE A 138 17.48 -11.72 10.07
N SER A 139 17.28 -10.41 10.29
CA SER A 139 16.22 -9.92 11.19
C SER A 139 14.92 -9.40 10.53
N TYR A 140 14.58 -9.83 9.31
CA TYR A 140 13.27 -9.51 8.69
C TYR A 140 12.52 -10.73 8.13
N LEU A 141 12.78 -11.93 8.67
CA LEU A 141 12.03 -13.14 8.38
C LEU A 141 11.26 -13.62 9.62
N SER A 142 10.30 -12.81 10.06
CA SER A 142 9.18 -13.26 10.89
C SER A 142 7.89 -12.64 10.34
N SER A 143 7.10 -13.49 9.70
CA SER A 143 5.81 -13.25 9.02
C SER A 143 5.85 -12.64 7.62
N SER A 144 5.87 -13.57 6.64
CA SER A 144 5.25 -13.45 5.32
C SER A 144 6.09 -12.85 4.19
N MET A 145 7.10 -13.60 3.73
CA MET A 145 7.34 -13.79 2.29
C MET A 145 8.30 -14.98 2.09
N LYS A 146 7.76 -16.14 1.69
CA LYS A 146 8.56 -17.17 1.04
C LYS A 146 8.73 -16.75 -0.41
N MET A 147 9.92 -16.29 -0.78
CA MET A 147 10.35 -16.22 -2.18
C MET A 147 11.42 -17.30 -2.38
N PRO A 148 11.25 -18.24 -3.33
CA PRO A 148 12.29 -19.20 -3.66
C PRO A 148 13.31 -18.50 -4.56
N ILE A 149 14.49 -18.19 -4.03
CA ILE A 149 15.65 -17.83 -4.86
C ILE A 149 16.83 -18.69 -4.42
N GLN A 150 16.97 -19.83 -5.10
CA GLN A 150 18.20 -20.56 -5.38
C GLN A 150 17.74 -21.57 -6.45
N SER A 151 18.04 -21.39 -7.74
CA SER A 151 19.36 -21.57 -8.31
C SER A 151 19.39 -21.03 -9.75
N LYS A 152 20.13 -19.94 -10.03
CA LYS A 152 20.58 -19.67 -11.42
C LYS A 152 21.75 -18.68 -11.58
N LEU A 153 22.50 -18.37 -10.51
CA LEU A 153 23.65 -17.45 -10.61
C LEU A 153 24.99 -18.08 -10.19
N LEU A 154 25.12 -19.41 -10.33
CA LEU A 154 26.40 -20.12 -10.13
C LEU A 154 26.87 -20.90 -11.36
N SER A 155 26.26 -20.74 -12.53
CA SER A 155 26.70 -21.42 -13.77
C SER A 155 27.21 -20.50 -14.89
N GLU A 156 27.32 -19.18 -14.67
CA GLU A 156 27.81 -18.24 -15.72
C GLU A 156 29.12 -17.51 -15.34
N VAL A 157 29.94 -18.10 -14.47
CA VAL A 157 31.29 -17.55 -14.16
C VAL A 157 32.42 -18.52 -14.51
N ASN A 158 32.14 -19.66 -15.15
CA ASN A 158 33.18 -20.55 -15.69
C ASN A 158 32.84 -20.98 -17.13
N SER A 159 33.08 -20.09 -18.11
CA SER A 159 33.42 -20.42 -19.51
C SER A 159 34.03 -19.19 -20.17
#